data_AF-A0A971CQ72-F1
#
_entry.id   AF-A0A971CQ72-F1
#
_cell.length_a   1.000
_cell.length_b   1.000
_cell.length_c   1.000
_cell.angle_alpha   90.00
_cell.angle_beta   90.00
_cell.angle_gamma   90.00
#
_symmetry.space_group_name_H-M   'P 1'
#
loop_
_entity.id
_entity.type
_entity.pdbx_description
1 polymer ?
#
loop_
_entity_poly.entity_id
_entity_poly.type
_entity_poly.pdbx_seq_one_letter_code
_entity_poly.pdbx_strand_id
1 'polypeptide(L)'
;MNERRPDGEVSTGLVVSSAQGIGATPWSPGDVLRGSLVAVGLLLAGIIAVAMVALVAGVAGLDIMDEGFMRLLVFASMGLEGVFILPAWIWGPKKHRLPFRALGLAPARSARVVLLTVGGLAAILAVDVLWGLVAERFQLPGQPDLVPLFGEGFLGLLAAMAVAVVVAPFAEEVFFRGFMYAGFRARWGIPLAVIVSALVFSLFHLSLSTLVPILAMGAVFALLYERTGSLWPCIVLHALNNLIAVLGAYALA
;
A
#
# COMPACT_ATOMS: atom_id res chain seq x y z
N MET A 1 60.81 -10.39 -10.86
CA MET A 1 60.67 -9.05 -10.25
C MET A 1 59.18 -8.77 -10.22
N ASN A 2 58.63 -8.66 -9.02
CA ASN A 2 57.20 -8.77 -8.72
C ASN A 2 56.69 -7.38 -8.35
N GLU A 3 56.00 -6.68 -9.26
CA GLU A 3 55.39 -5.39 -8.95
C GLU A 3 53.90 -5.58 -8.67
N ARG A 4 53.59 -5.65 -7.37
CA ARG A 4 52.23 -5.53 -6.84
C ARG A 4 51.84 -4.05 -6.92
N ARG A 5 50.70 -3.75 -7.54
CA ARG A 5 50.02 -2.47 -7.31
C ARG A 5 49.38 -2.51 -5.92
N PRO A 6 49.64 -1.52 -5.03
CA PRO A 6 48.64 -1.12 -4.05
C PRO A 6 47.53 -0.44 -4.89
N ASP A 7 46.26 -0.74 -4.72
CA ASP A 7 45.40 0.01 -3.82
C ASP A 7 44.09 -0.77 -3.71
N GLY A 8 43.71 -1.11 -2.48
CA GLY A 8 42.49 -1.87 -2.14
C GLY A 8 41.23 -1.01 -2.15
N GLU A 9 40.89 -0.41 -3.28
CA GLU A 9 39.56 0.14 -3.46
C GLU A 9 38.56 -1.00 -3.73
N VAL A 10 37.87 -1.41 -2.67
CA VAL A 10 36.61 -2.14 -2.79
C VAL A 10 35.64 -1.18 -3.47
N SER A 11 35.50 -1.33 -4.79
CA SER A 11 34.41 -0.74 -5.57
C SER A 11 33.08 -1.11 -4.90
N THR A 12 32.55 -0.20 -4.08
CA THR A 12 31.14 -0.14 -3.69
C THR A 12 30.34 0.39 -4.87
N GLY A 13 30.51 -0.26 -6.02
CA GLY A 13 29.66 -0.12 -7.17
C GLY A 13 28.32 -0.74 -6.82
N LEU A 14 27.40 0.08 -6.33
CA LEU A 14 25.99 -0.10 -6.63
C LEU A 14 25.89 -0.04 -8.16
N VAL A 15 26.10 -1.20 -8.80
CA VAL A 15 25.72 -1.42 -10.18
C VAL A 15 24.20 -1.35 -10.17
N VAL A 16 23.67 -0.14 -10.36
CA VAL A 16 22.29 0.05 -10.78
C VAL A 16 22.25 -0.46 -12.22
N SER A 17 22.17 -1.78 -12.35
CA SER A 17 21.93 -2.45 -13.61
C SER A 17 20.54 -2.02 -14.07
N SER A 18 20.51 -1.16 -15.08
CA SER A 18 19.30 -0.55 -15.65
C SER A 18 18.45 -1.54 -16.45
N ALA A 19 18.41 -2.82 -16.08
CA ALA A 19 17.67 -3.84 -16.84
C ALA A 19 17.14 -5.05 -16.05
N GLN A 20 17.41 -5.25 -14.75
CA GLN A 20 17.04 -6.51 -14.08
C GLN A 20 16.68 -6.34 -12.60
N GLY A 21 15.39 -6.46 -12.29
CA GLY A 21 14.87 -6.79 -10.96
C GLY A 21 15.16 -5.77 -9.85
N ILE A 22 14.52 -5.95 -8.70
CA ILE A 22 14.92 -5.23 -7.48
C ILE A 22 16.28 -5.82 -7.04
N GLY A 23 17.24 -4.97 -6.64
CA GLY A 23 18.46 -5.45 -5.97
C GLY A 23 18.15 -6.24 -4.70
N ALA A 24 19.09 -7.04 -4.19
CA ALA A 24 18.93 -7.69 -2.89
C ALA A 24 18.74 -6.63 -1.80
N THR A 25 17.68 -6.75 -1.01
CA THR A 25 17.39 -5.86 0.12
C THR A 25 18.02 -6.40 1.41
N PRO A 26 18.51 -5.52 2.30
CA PRO A 26 19.23 -5.96 3.50
C PRO A 26 18.32 -6.34 4.69
N TRP A 27 17.03 -6.00 4.67
CA TRP A 27 16.12 -6.35 5.76
C TRP A 27 15.55 -7.75 5.60
N SER A 28 15.47 -8.45 6.74
CA SER A 28 15.08 -9.86 6.83
C SER A 28 13.57 -10.04 7.02
N PRO A 29 13.02 -11.25 6.83
CA PRO A 29 11.65 -11.56 7.25
C PRO A 29 11.37 -11.26 8.73
N GLY A 30 12.39 -11.35 9.61
CA GLY A 30 12.25 -10.96 11.02
C GLY A 30 12.17 -9.45 11.23
N ASP A 31 12.71 -8.64 10.33
CA ASP A 31 12.50 -7.19 10.33
C ASP A 31 11.08 -6.86 9.88
N VAL A 32 10.63 -7.51 8.81
CA VAL A 32 9.25 -7.41 8.31
C VAL A 32 8.26 -7.76 9.40
N LEU A 33 8.43 -8.88 10.10
CA LEU A 33 7.55 -9.28 11.20
C LEU A 33 7.47 -8.21 12.30
N ARG A 34 8.61 -7.70 12.77
CA ARG A 34 8.62 -6.65 13.82
C ARG A 34 7.97 -5.36 13.32
N GLY A 35 8.27 -4.95 12.09
CA GLY A 35 7.65 -3.79 11.45
C GLY A 35 6.14 -3.95 11.34
N SER A 36 5.64 -5.13 10.96
CA SER A 36 4.21 -5.43 10.90
C SER A 36 3.54 -5.43 12.26
N LEU A 37 4.16 -6.02 13.29
CA LEU A 37 3.61 -5.98 14.65
C LEU A 37 3.49 -4.55 15.18
N VAL A 38 4.48 -3.70 14.89
CA VAL A 38 4.44 -2.27 15.27
C VAL A 38 3.38 -1.53 14.46
N ALA A 39 3.27 -1.78 13.15
CA ALA A 39 2.23 -1.18 12.32
C ALA A 39 0.82 -1.51 12.84
N VAL A 40 0.55 -2.78 13.12
CA VAL A 40 -0.72 -3.23 13.71
C VAL A 40 -0.94 -2.58 15.07
N GLY A 41 0.07 -2.57 15.95
CA GLY A 41 -0.04 -1.95 17.27
C GLY A 41 -0.34 -0.46 17.22
N LEU A 42 0.30 0.29 16.32
CA LEU A 42 0.06 1.72 16.14
C LEU A 42 -1.32 2.00 15.53
N LEU A 43 -1.78 1.17 14.59
CA LEU A 43 -3.13 1.29 14.02
C LEU A 43 -4.21 1.03 15.08
N LEU A 44 -4.06 -0.04 15.87
CA LEU A 44 -4.98 -0.34 16.97
C LEU A 44 -4.97 0.79 18.02
N ALA A 45 -3.79 1.29 18.39
CA ALA A 45 -3.68 2.42 19.31
C ALA A 45 -4.36 3.68 18.75
N GLY A 46 -4.21 3.96 17.46
CA GLY A 46 -4.88 5.05 16.78
C GLY A 46 -6.40 4.91 16.76
N ILE A 47 -6.92 3.73 16.40
CA ILE A 47 -8.36 3.43 16.41
C ILE A 47 -8.93 3.60 17.82
N ILE A 48 -8.24 3.07 18.83
CA ILE A 48 -8.63 3.25 20.24
C ILE A 48 -8.63 4.73 20.61
N ALA A 49 -7.61 5.49 20.21
CA ALA A 49 -7.54 6.93 20.50
C ALA A 49 -8.72 7.69 19.86
N VAL A 50 -9.06 7.42 18.60
CA VAL A 50 -10.23 8.01 17.92
C VAL A 50 -11.53 7.64 18.65
N ALA A 51 -11.70 6.37 19.00
CA ALA A 51 -12.86 5.91 19.75
C ALA A 51 -12.97 6.56 21.14
N MET A 52 -11.83 6.75 21.83
CA MET A 52 -11.79 7.45 23.11
C MET A 52 -12.15 8.93 22.98
N VAL A 53 -11.74 9.61 21.91
CA VAL A 53 -12.18 10.99 21.62
C VAL A 53 -13.69 11.05 21.43
N ALA A 54 -14.27 10.13 20.65
CA ALA A 54 -15.71 10.03 20.47
C ALA A 54 -16.45 9.78 21.79
N LEU A 55 -15.95 8.84 22.62
CA LEU A 55 -16.52 8.53 23.92
C LEU A 55 -16.48 9.74 24.88
N VAL A 56 -15.33 10.40 25.00
CA VAL A 56 -15.17 11.57 25.87
C VAL A 56 -16.07 12.72 25.42
N ALA A 57 -16.16 12.96 24.10
CA ALA A 57 -17.07 13.96 23.53
C ALA A 57 -18.54 13.67 23.88
N GLY A 58 -18.98 12.42 23.73
CA GLY A 58 -20.34 12.01 24.08
C GLY A 58 -20.64 12.15 25.57
N VAL A 59 -19.70 11.76 26.45
CA VAL A 59 -19.84 11.95 27.91
C VAL A 59 -19.87 13.43 28.30
N ALA A 60 -19.16 14.28 27.56
CA ALA A 60 -19.17 15.73 27.75
C ALA A 60 -20.45 16.42 27.21
N GLY A 61 -21.38 15.66 26.63
CA GLY A 61 -22.63 16.17 26.07
C GLY A 61 -22.49 16.82 24.69
N LEU A 62 -21.39 16.57 23.97
CA LEU A 62 -21.26 16.96 22.57
C LEU A 62 -22.07 16.02 21.68
N ASP A 63 -22.68 16.57 20.62
CA ASP A 63 -23.36 15.77 19.61
C ASP A 63 -22.33 15.05 18.74
N ILE A 64 -22.09 13.77 19.04
CA ILE A 64 -21.15 12.94 18.28
C ILE A 64 -21.69 12.53 16.92
N MET A 65 -22.99 12.73 16.66
CA MET A 65 -23.61 12.49 15.36
C MET A 65 -23.62 13.76 14.50
N ASP A 66 -23.12 14.88 15.02
CA ASP A 66 -22.85 16.07 14.22
C ASP A 66 -21.93 15.73 13.04
N GLU A 67 -22.30 16.25 11.87
CA GLU A 67 -21.61 15.95 10.62
C GLU A 67 -20.14 16.39 10.66
N GLY A 68 -19.85 17.54 11.29
CA GLY A 68 -18.48 18.04 11.46
C GLY A 68 -17.65 17.13 12.36
N PHE A 69 -18.24 16.66 13.45
CA PHE A 69 -17.59 15.73 14.37
C PHE A 69 -17.30 14.37 13.71
N MET A 70 -18.28 13.79 13.02
CA MET A 70 -18.11 12.53 12.29
C MET A 70 -17.03 12.63 11.21
N ARG A 71 -17.03 13.72 10.42
CA ARG A 71 -15.97 14.00 9.45
C ARG A 71 -14.60 14.07 10.11
N LEU A 72 -14.47 14.73 11.26
CA LEU A 72 -13.21 14.78 12.01
C LEU A 72 -12.72 13.36 12.40
N LEU A 73 -13.60 12.51 12.92
CA LEU A 73 -13.26 11.14 13.31
C LEU A 73 -12.86 10.29 12.10
N VAL A 74 -13.53 10.45 10.96
CA VAL A 74 -13.17 9.78 9.71
C VAL A 74 -11.78 10.22 9.25
N PHE A 75 -11.53 11.52 9.16
CA PHE A 75 -10.21 12.04 8.77
C PHE A 75 -9.11 11.55 9.71
N ALA A 76 -9.37 11.53 11.03
CA ALA A 76 -8.44 11.01 12.02
C ALA A 76 -8.17 9.51 11.80
N SER A 77 -9.21 8.71 11.56
CA SER A 77 -9.10 7.27 11.30
C SER A 77 -8.35 6.96 10.01
N MET A 78 -8.61 7.74 8.96
CA MET A 78 -7.96 7.59 7.66
C MET A 78 -6.49 8.05 7.67
N GLY A 79 -6.18 9.09 8.45
CA GLY A 79 -4.80 9.51 8.70
C GLY A 79 -3.94 8.43 9.37
N LEU A 80 -4.57 7.43 10.00
CA LEU A 80 -3.87 6.29 10.57
C LEU A 80 -3.16 5.46 9.51
N GLU A 81 -3.57 5.46 8.23
CA GLU A 81 -2.87 4.69 7.21
C GLU A 81 -1.43 5.18 6.99
N GLY A 82 -1.17 6.47 7.20
CA GLY A 82 0.18 7.03 7.18
C GLY A 82 1.14 6.37 8.19
N VAL A 83 0.62 5.71 9.23
CA VAL A 83 1.38 4.95 10.22
C VAL A 83 2.25 3.89 9.56
N PHE A 84 1.81 3.28 8.46
CA PHE A 84 2.56 2.23 7.76
C PHE A 84 3.96 2.66 7.32
N ILE A 85 4.14 3.94 7.02
CA ILE A 85 5.43 4.48 6.54
C ILE A 85 6.51 4.35 7.63
N LEU A 86 6.13 4.58 8.90
CA LEU A 86 7.10 4.68 9.99
C LEU A 86 7.78 3.33 10.30
N PRO A 87 7.08 2.20 10.51
CA PRO A 87 7.72 0.90 10.69
C PRO A 87 8.48 0.43 9.45
N ALA A 88 7.96 0.67 8.23
CA ALA A 88 8.67 0.35 7.00
C ALA A 88 10.02 1.08 6.92
N TRP A 89 10.05 2.36 7.28
CA TRP A 89 11.27 3.15 7.32
C TRP A 89 12.23 2.68 8.41
N ILE A 90 11.73 2.47 9.65
CA ILE A 90 12.55 2.11 10.81
C ILE A 90 13.24 0.75 10.62
N TRP A 91 12.47 -0.30 10.30
CA TRP A 91 13.00 -1.66 10.18
C TRP A 91 13.56 -1.98 8.79
N GLY A 92 13.19 -1.20 7.78
CA GLY A 92 13.80 -1.23 6.45
C GLY A 92 15.02 -0.31 6.39
N PRO A 93 15.00 0.78 5.60
CA PRO A 93 16.20 1.56 5.30
C PRO A 93 16.96 2.08 6.53
N LYS A 94 16.28 2.61 7.55
CA LYS A 94 16.93 3.30 8.69
C LYS A 94 17.83 2.36 9.48
N LYS A 95 17.32 1.18 9.86
CA LYS A 95 18.10 0.14 10.57
C LYS A 95 19.37 -0.23 9.83
N HIS A 96 19.31 -0.25 8.50
CA HIS A 96 20.39 -0.62 7.60
C HIS A 96 21.20 0.57 7.06
N ARG A 97 21.00 1.78 7.63
CA ARG A 97 21.69 3.03 7.24
C ARG A 97 21.54 3.37 5.76
N LEU A 98 20.41 3.01 5.16
CA LEU A 98 20.06 3.35 3.79
C LEU A 98 19.11 4.54 3.73
N PRO A 99 19.13 5.32 2.64
CA PRO A 99 18.17 6.40 2.44
C PRO A 99 16.77 5.84 2.19
N PHE A 100 15.73 6.64 2.46
CA PHE A 100 14.32 6.25 2.27
C PHE A 100 14.01 5.74 0.85
N ARG A 101 14.70 6.29 -0.16
CA ARG A 101 14.61 5.82 -1.56
C ARG A 101 14.95 4.34 -1.79
N ALA A 102 15.63 3.69 -0.84
CA ALA A 102 15.95 2.26 -0.91
C ALA A 102 14.71 1.35 -0.83
N LEU A 103 13.54 1.88 -0.44
CA LEU A 103 12.25 1.19 -0.56
C LEU A 103 11.76 1.09 -2.01
N GLY A 104 12.50 1.61 -2.99
CA GLY A 104 12.09 1.65 -4.39
C GLY A 104 11.46 2.97 -4.83
N LEU A 105 11.65 4.06 -4.08
CA LEU A 105 11.24 5.40 -4.52
C LEU A 105 12.27 6.01 -5.49
N ALA A 106 12.51 5.30 -6.59
CA ALA A 106 13.37 5.73 -7.68
C ALA A 106 12.50 6.02 -8.92
N PRO A 107 12.79 7.07 -9.71
CA PRO A 107 12.04 7.32 -10.94
C PRO A 107 12.18 6.14 -11.92
N ALA A 108 11.06 5.61 -12.40
CA ALA A 108 11.03 4.63 -13.49
C ALA A 108 10.26 5.22 -14.66
N ARG A 109 10.99 5.81 -15.61
CA ARG A 109 10.40 6.50 -16.78
C ARG A 109 10.83 5.78 -18.05
N SER A 110 10.02 4.82 -18.49
CA SER A 110 10.19 4.17 -19.79
C SER A 110 8.84 3.77 -20.38
N ALA A 111 8.76 3.66 -21.70
CA ALA A 111 7.56 3.17 -22.38
C ALA A 111 7.14 1.78 -21.86
N ARG A 112 8.11 0.90 -21.56
CA ARG A 112 7.86 -0.40 -20.96
C ARG A 112 7.17 -0.30 -19.59
N VAL A 113 7.59 0.64 -18.74
CA VAL A 113 6.95 0.87 -17.44
C VAL A 113 5.50 1.30 -17.63
N VAL A 114 5.24 2.23 -18.55
CA VAL A 114 3.87 2.68 -18.86
C VAL A 114 3.02 1.51 -19.35
N LEU A 115 3.53 0.70 -20.29
CA LEU A 115 2.82 -0.47 -20.80
C LEU A 115 2.51 -1.50 -19.71
N LEU A 116 3.46 -1.74 -18.79
CA LEU A 116 3.25 -2.64 -17.65
C LEU A 116 2.21 -2.08 -16.68
N THR A 117 2.21 -0.78 -16.41
CA THR A 117 1.20 -0.12 -15.56
C THR A 117 -0.19 -0.20 -16.19
N VAL A 118 -0.33 0.13 -17.48
CA VAL A 118 -1.60 0.04 -18.21
C VAL A 118 -2.10 -1.40 -18.30
N GLY A 119 -1.21 -2.35 -18.60
CA GLY A 119 -1.55 -3.77 -18.61
C GLY A 119 -1.95 -4.28 -17.22
N GLY A 120 -1.30 -3.78 -16.16
CA GLY A 120 -1.68 -4.05 -14.77
C GLY A 120 -3.07 -3.52 -14.44
N LEU A 121 -3.42 -2.31 -14.88
CA LEU A 121 -4.75 -1.73 -14.69
C LEU A 121 -5.82 -2.56 -15.41
N ALA A 122 -5.59 -2.92 -16.67
CA ALA A 122 -6.50 -3.77 -17.42
C ALA A 122 -6.71 -5.13 -16.74
N ALA A 123 -5.63 -5.73 -16.19
CA ALA A 123 -5.73 -6.99 -15.46
C ALA A 123 -6.55 -6.87 -14.17
N ILE A 124 -6.39 -5.78 -13.41
CA ILE A 124 -7.16 -5.54 -12.18
C ILE A 124 -8.64 -5.33 -12.52
N LEU A 125 -8.93 -4.45 -13.47
CA LEU A 125 -10.32 -4.20 -13.90
C LEU A 125 -10.99 -5.47 -14.44
N ALA A 126 -10.26 -6.30 -15.17
CA ALA A 126 -10.78 -7.60 -15.61
C ALA A 126 -11.11 -8.52 -14.43
N VAL A 127 -10.26 -8.57 -13.40
CA VAL A 127 -10.56 -9.34 -12.18
C VAL A 127 -11.76 -8.78 -11.45
N ASP A 128 -11.88 -7.45 -11.32
CA ASP A 128 -13.00 -6.81 -10.64
C ASP A 128 -14.34 -7.11 -11.35
N VAL A 129 -14.36 -7.04 -12.68
CA VAL A 129 -15.55 -7.40 -13.48
C VAL A 129 -15.89 -8.88 -13.32
N LEU A 130 -14.90 -9.78 -13.47
CA LEU A 130 -15.13 -11.22 -13.34
C LEU A 130 -15.61 -11.59 -11.93
N TRP A 131 -15.03 -10.97 -10.91
CA TRP A 131 -15.44 -11.17 -9.53
C TRP A 131 -16.83 -10.59 -9.27
N GLY A 132 -17.16 -9.43 -9.83
CA GLY A 132 -18.51 -8.85 -9.76
C GLY A 132 -19.58 -9.80 -10.30
N LEU A 133 -19.32 -10.46 -11.45
CA LEU A 133 -20.23 -11.47 -12.01
C LEU A 133 -20.39 -12.70 -11.11
N VAL A 134 -19.29 -13.15 -10.47
CA VAL A 134 -19.34 -14.24 -9.48
C VAL A 134 -20.13 -13.82 -8.25
N ALA A 135 -19.85 -12.64 -7.71
CA ALA A 135 -20.54 -12.10 -6.54
C ALA A 135 -22.04 -11.96 -6.80
N GLU A 136 -22.43 -11.44 -7.96
CA GLU A 136 -23.84 -11.36 -8.37
C GLU A 136 -24.48 -12.75 -8.49
N ARG A 137 -23.81 -13.69 -9.18
CA ARG A 137 -24.31 -15.06 -9.38
C ARG A 137 -24.56 -15.81 -8.07
N PHE A 138 -23.76 -15.55 -7.05
CA PHE A 138 -23.83 -16.19 -5.74
C PHE A 138 -24.45 -15.30 -4.65
N GLN A 139 -24.95 -14.10 -5.02
CA GLN A 139 -25.55 -13.14 -4.08
C GLN A 139 -24.62 -12.80 -2.90
N LEU A 140 -23.31 -12.74 -3.18
CA LEU A 140 -22.34 -12.31 -2.18
C LEU A 140 -22.52 -10.81 -1.89
N PRO A 141 -22.25 -10.38 -0.66
CA PRO A 141 -22.27 -8.95 -0.35
C PRO A 141 -21.29 -8.20 -1.24
N GLY A 142 -21.68 -7.01 -1.69
CA GLY A 142 -20.82 -6.13 -2.49
C GLY A 142 -19.68 -5.53 -1.67
N GLN A 143 -18.90 -4.66 -2.33
CA GLN A 143 -17.97 -3.80 -1.62
C GLN A 143 -18.73 -2.83 -0.70
N PRO A 144 -18.23 -2.55 0.52
CA PRO A 144 -18.82 -1.53 1.38
C PRO A 144 -18.84 -0.17 0.68
N ASP A 145 -19.94 0.58 0.87
CA ASP A 145 -20.08 1.92 0.33
C ASP A 145 -19.12 2.91 1.02
N LEU A 146 -18.40 3.68 0.21
CA LEU A 146 -17.44 4.68 0.66
C LEU A 146 -18.12 6.01 1.00
N VAL A 147 -19.25 6.33 0.38
CA VAL A 147 -19.89 7.66 0.52
C VAL A 147 -20.30 7.96 1.97
N PRO A 148 -20.91 7.03 2.73
CA PRO A 148 -21.20 7.27 4.14
C PRO A 148 -19.96 7.47 5.01
N LEU A 149 -18.80 6.96 4.59
CA LEU A 149 -17.55 7.14 5.32
C LEU A 149 -16.99 8.55 5.11
N PHE A 150 -17.03 9.08 3.89
CA PHE A 150 -16.41 10.37 3.58
C PHE A 150 -17.39 11.56 3.56
N GLY A 151 -18.70 11.29 3.57
CA GLY A 151 -19.76 12.27 3.43
C GLY A 151 -20.19 12.47 1.97
N GLU A 152 -21.39 13.01 1.78
CA GLU A 152 -21.94 13.29 0.46
C GLU A 152 -21.37 14.60 -0.16
N GLY A 153 -21.58 14.75 -1.46
CA GLY A 153 -21.27 15.98 -2.20
C GLY A 153 -19.77 16.26 -2.40
N PHE A 154 -19.47 17.49 -2.82
CA PHE A 154 -18.12 17.88 -3.27
C PHE A 154 -17.04 17.76 -2.18
N LEU A 155 -17.37 18.11 -0.93
CA LEU A 155 -16.41 18.04 0.17
C LEU A 155 -16.08 16.60 0.56
N GLY A 156 -17.07 15.71 0.56
CA GLY A 156 -16.84 14.28 0.81
C GLY A 156 -16.04 13.64 -0.31
N LEU A 157 -16.34 13.97 -1.57
CA LEU A 157 -15.52 13.54 -2.71
C LEU A 157 -14.06 13.98 -2.56
N LEU A 158 -13.80 15.24 -2.19
CA LEU A 158 -12.44 15.72 -1.98
C LEU A 158 -11.73 14.99 -0.84
N ALA A 159 -12.45 14.66 0.24
CA ALA A 159 -11.95 13.86 1.35
C ALA A 159 -11.55 12.44 0.90
N ALA A 160 -12.45 11.76 0.18
CA ALA A 160 -12.22 10.43 -0.38
C ALA A 160 -11.02 10.42 -1.33
N MET A 161 -10.89 11.43 -2.20
CA MET A 161 -9.76 11.59 -3.12
C MET A 161 -8.44 11.79 -2.36
N ALA A 162 -8.41 12.66 -1.35
CA ALA A 162 -7.19 12.91 -0.59
C ALA A 162 -6.70 11.64 0.13
N VAL A 163 -7.62 10.87 0.72
CA VAL A 163 -7.26 9.68 1.48
C VAL A 163 -7.05 8.49 0.56
N ALA A 164 -8.11 8.01 -0.09
CA ALA A 164 -8.11 6.73 -0.79
C ALA A 164 -7.29 6.74 -2.07
N VAL A 165 -7.11 7.90 -2.71
CA VAL A 165 -6.37 8.01 -3.99
C VAL A 165 -4.92 8.47 -3.79
N VAL A 166 -4.60 9.14 -2.68
CA VAL A 166 -3.25 9.70 -2.47
C VAL A 166 -2.55 9.10 -1.25
N VAL A 167 -3.13 9.25 -0.06
CA VAL A 167 -2.48 8.81 1.20
C VAL A 167 -2.39 7.29 1.26
N ALA A 168 -3.52 6.59 1.04
CA ALA A 168 -3.59 5.13 1.11
C ALA A 168 -2.60 4.46 0.14
N PRO A 169 -2.64 4.76 -1.17
CA PRO A 169 -1.76 4.08 -2.12
C PRO A 169 -0.29 4.34 -1.82
N PHE A 170 0.07 5.54 -1.37
CA PHE A 170 1.46 5.83 -1.02
C PHE A 170 1.92 5.04 0.21
N ALA A 171 1.16 5.11 1.31
CA ALA A 171 1.53 4.47 2.57
C ALA A 171 1.56 2.94 2.45
N GLU A 172 0.55 2.38 1.78
CA GLU A 172 0.42 0.94 1.58
C GLU A 172 1.49 0.40 0.64
N GLU A 173 1.77 1.04 -0.51
CA GLU A 173 2.81 0.54 -1.41
C GLU A 173 4.21 0.63 -0.78
N VAL A 174 4.48 1.67 0.02
CA VAL A 174 5.72 1.77 0.82
C VAL A 174 5.87 0.57 1.76
N PHE A 175 4.80 0.19 2.46
CA PHE A 175 4.88 -0.86 3.46
C PHE A 175 4.80 -2.27 2.87
N PHE A 176 3.81 -2.55 2.03
CA PHE A 176 3.59 -3.89 1.49
C PHE A 176 4.58 -4.25 0.38
N ARG A 177 4.98 -3.30 -0.48
CA ARG A 177 5.87 -3.59 -1.62
C ARG A 177 7.30 -3.22 -1.30
N GLY A 178 7.50 -1.97 -0.90
CA GLY A 178 8.81 -1.42 -0.60
C GLY A 178 9.50 -2.13 0.57
N PHE A 179 8.74 -2.53 1.59
CA PHE A 179 9.28 -3.17 2.79
C PHE A 179 8.97 -4.68 2.88
N MET A 180 7.70 -5.07 2.96
CA MET A 180 7.30 -6.46 3.21
C MET A 180 7.68 -7.41 2.07
N TYR A 181 7.18 -7.17 0.85
CA TYR A 181 7.50 -7.97 -0.33
C TYR A 181 9.02 -8.04 -0.53
N ALA A 182 9.69 -6.90 -0.49
CA ALA A 182 11.13 -6.82 -0.66
C ALA A 182 11.90 -7.66 0.37
N GLY A 183 11.48 -7.66 1.64
CA GLY A 183 12.12 -8.45 2.69
C GLY A 183 11.88 -9.96 2.56
N PHE A 184 10.71 -10.36 2.08
CA PHE A 184 10.41 -11.76 1.78
C PHE A 184 11.13 -12.25 0.54
N ARG A 185 11.16 -11.46 -0.53
CA ARG A 185 11.79 -11.79 -1.80
C ARG A 185 13.24 -12.22 -1.62
N ALA A 186 14.02 -11.48 -0.82
CA ALA A 186 15.43 -11.77 -0.59
C ALA A 186 15.68 -13.15 0.03
N ARG A 187 14.74 -13.70 0.79
CA ARG A 187 14.91 -14.96 1.53
C ARG A 187 14.13 -16.14 0.95
N TRP A 188 12.96 -15.87 0.38
CA TRP A 188 11.97 -16.86 -0.05
C TRP A 188 11.79 -16.93 -1.57
N GLY A 189 12.42 -16.03 -2.32
CA GLY A 189 12.25 -15.93 -3.76
C GLY A 189 10.94 -15.26 -4.18
N ILE A 190 10.82 -14.98 -5.47
CA ILE A 190 9.72 -14.19 -6.04
C ILE A 190 8.35 -14.82 -5.80
N PRO A 191 8.10 -16.13 -6.11
CA PRO A 191 6.74 -16.67 -6.05
C PRO A 191 6.14 -16.60 -4.66
N LEU A 192 6.90 -17.03 -3.64
CA LEU A 192 6.42 -17.05 -2.27
C LEU A 192 6.29 -15.63 -1.70
N ALA A 193 7.19 -14.71 -2.05
CA ALA A 193 7.07 -13.31 -1.65
C ALA A 193 5.82 -12.64 -2.25
N VAL A 194 5.50 -12.90 -3.52
CA VAL A 194 4.27 -12.39 -4.16
C VAL A 194 3.04 -12.92 -3.42
N ILE A 195 2.95 -14.25 -3.23
CA ILE A 195 1.78 -14.88 -2.59
C ILE A 195 1.58 -14.36 -1.17
N VAL A 196 2.63 -14.37 -0.34
CA VAL A 196 2.51 -13.98 1.07
C VAL A 196 2.20 -12.50 1.22
N SER A 197 2.90 -11.62 0.48
CA SER A 197 2.63 -10.17 0.56
C SER A 197 1.23 -9.81 0.07
N ALA A 198 0.77 -10.41 -1.03
CA ALA A 198 -0.58 -10.20 -1.56
C ALA A 198 -1.68 -10.73 -0.61
N LEU A 199 -1.44 -11.87 0.03
CA LEU A 199 -2.36 -12.42 1.02
C LEU A 199 -2.47 -11.53 2.26
N VAL A 200 -1.34 -11.10 2.81
CA VAL A 200 -1.33 -10.20 3.98
C VAL A 200 -1.98 -8.85 3.63
N PHE A 201 -1.71 -8.31 2.44
CA PHE A 201 -2.35 -7.10 1.93
C PHE A 201 -3.87 -7.24 1.87
N SER A 202 -4.37 -8.33 1.27
CA SER A 202 -5.80 -8.59 1.14
C SER A 202 -6.50 -8.81 2.48
N LEU A 203 -5.91 -9.60 3.38
CA LEU A 203 -6.46 -9.83 4.72
C LEU A 203 -6.52 -8.55 5.55
N PHE A 204 -5.65 -7.58 5.30
CA PHE A 204 -5.64 -6.30 6.01
C PHE A 204 -6.91 -5.46 5.75
N HIS A 205 -7.62 -5.70 4.66
CA HIS A 205 -8.84 -4.96 4.30
C HIS A 205 -10.10 -5.48 5.01
N LEU A 206 -10.00 -6.61 5.74
CA LEU A 206 -11.05 -7.14 6.62
C LEU A 206 -12.44 -7.32 5.99
N SER A 207 -12.50 -7.43 4.67
CA SER A 207 -13.73 -7.64 3.91
C SER A 207 -13.62 -8.89 3.04
N LEU A 208 -14.48 -9.87 3.32
CA LEU A 208 -14.52 -11.11 2.53
C LEU A 208 -15.00 -10.85 1.10
N SER A 209 -15.83 -9.82 0.88
CA SER A 209 -16.34 -9.48 -0.45
C SER A 209 -15.26 -8.95 -1.38
N THR A 210 -14.19 -8.37 -0.84
CA THR A 210 -13.09 -7.80 -1.62
C THR A 210 -11.80 -8.62 -1.53
N LEU A 211 -11.82 -9.76 -0.82
CA LEU A 211 -10.63 -10.58 -0.60
C LEU A 211 -9.95 -11.00 -1.92
N VAL A 212 -10.73 -11.55 -2.86
CA VAL A 212 -10.23 -12.04 -4.16
C VAL A 212 -9.67 -10.91 -5.04
N PRO A 213 -10.41 -9.81 -5.32
CA PRO A 213 -9.87 -8.73 -6.15
C PRO A 213 -8.65 -8.08 -5.53
N ILE A 214 -8.64 -7.84 -4.21
CA ILE A 214 -7.49 -7.23 -3.52
C ILE A 214 -6.28 -8.17 -3.49
N LEU A 215 -6.48 -9.49 -3.39
CA LEU A 215 -5.40 -10.47 -3.49
C LEU A 215 -4.76 -10.44 -4.88
N ALA A 216 -5.58 -10.41 -5.94
CA ALA A 216 -5.09 -10.31 -7.32
C ALA A 216 -4.35 -8.99 -7.56
N MET A 217 -4.92 -7.87 -7.11
CA MET A 217 -4.29 -6.55 -7.13
C MET A 217 -2.95 -6.55 -6.37
N GLY A 218 -2.92 -7.18 -5.20
CA GLY A 218 -1.74 -7.49 -4.41
C GLY A 218 -0.60 -8.09 -5.23
N ALA A 219 -0.93 -9.17 -5.95
CA ALA A 219 0.01 -9.88 -6.79
C ALA A 219 0.47 -9.06 -8.00
N VAL A 220 -0.44 -8.32 -8.65
CA VAL A 220 -0.11 -7.43 -9.78
C VAL A 220 0.89 -6.36 -9.34
N PHE A 221 0.67 -5.71 -8.19
CA PHE A 221 1.57 -4.67 -7.68
C PHE A 221 2.94 -5.24 -7.32
N ALA A 222 3.00 -6.41 -6.67
CA ALA A 222 4.26 -7.07 -6.35
C ALA A 222 5.06 -7.42 -7.62
N LEU A 223 4.39 -7.94 -8.65
CA LEU A 223 5.01 -8.27 -9.93
C LEU A 223 5.42 -7.03 -10.75
N LEU A 224 4.65 -5.94 -10.66
CA LEU A 224 4.99 -4.66 -11.26
C LEU A 224 6.23 -4.07 -10.59
N TYR A 225 6.29 -4.12 -9.25
CA TYR A 225 7.45 -3.68 -8.50
C TYR A 225 8.69 -4.53 -8.82
N GLU A 226 8.56 -5.86 -8.88
CA GLU A 226 9.66 -6.76 -9.25
C GLU A 226 10.24 -6.44 -10.63
N ARG A 227 9.39 -6.12 -11.60
CA ARG A 227 9.84 -5.82 -12.97
C ARG A 227 10.40 -4.43 -13.15
N THR A 228 9.98 -3.46 -12.33
CA THR A 228 10.34 -2.05 -12.52
C THR A 228 11.38 -1.55 -11.52
N GLY A 229 11.55 -2.21 -10.37
CA GLY A 229 12.41 -1.75 -9.29
C GLY A 229 11.93 -0.44 -8.64
N SER A 230 10.70 -0.01 -8.94
CA SER A 230 10.16 1.30 -8.55
C SER A 230 8.75 1.18 -7.99
N LEU A 231 8.49 1.88 -6.89
CA LEU A 231 7.15 1.97 -6.30
C LEU A 231 6.23 2.91 -7.06
N TRP A 232 6.75 3.91 -7.77
CA TRP A 232 5.90 4.90 -8.47
C TRP A 232 4.87 4.28 -9.43
N PRO A 233 5.23 3.31 -10.29
CA PRO A 233 4.25 2.57 -11.11
C PRO A 233 3.16 1.88 -10.29
N CYS A 234 3.49 1.30 -9.13
CA CYS A 234 2.53 0.63 -8.26
C CYS A 234 1.63 1.64 -7.55
N ILE A 235 2.19 2.73 -7.03
CA ILE A 235 1.44 3.83 -6.39
C ILE A 235 0.45 4.44 -7.38
N VAL A 236 0.90 4.73 -8.61
CA VAL A 236 0.03 5.27 -9.67
C VAL A 236 -1.05 4.27 -10.06
N LEU A 237 -0.69 3.01 -10.25
CA LEU A 237 -1.67 1.97 -10.60
C LEU A 237 -2.74 1.82 -9.51
N HIS A 238 -2.32 1.79 -8.24
CA HIS A 238 -3.19 1.70 -7.09
C HIS A 238 -4.08 2.94 -6.96
N ALA A 239 -3.51 4.14 -7.08
CA ALA A 239 -4.26 5.39 -7.10
C ALA A 239 -5.31 5.42 -8.24
N LEU A 240 -4.97 4.95 -9.44
CA LEU A 240 -5.91 4.87 -10.56
C LEU A 240 -7.07 3.91 -10.28
N ASN A 241 -6.79 2.75 -9.68
CA ASN A 241 -7.83 1.82 -9.29
C ASN A 241 -8.80 2.43 -8.27
N ASN A 242 -8.24 3.06 -7.22
CA ASN A 242 -9.03 3.70 -6.17
C ASN A 242 -9.80 4.91 -6.72
N LEU A 243 -9.22 5.65 -7.66
CA LEU A 243 -9.87 6.76 -8.34
C LEU A 243 -11.13 6.29 -9.09
N ILE A 244 -11.04 5.19 -9.83
CA ILE A 244 -12.19 4.61 -10.54
C ILE A 244 -13.28 4.21 -9.55
N ALA A 245 -12.91 3.55 -8.44
CA ALA A 245 -13.86 3.16 -7.39
C ALA A 245 -14.55 4.36 -6.72
N VAL A 246 -13.78 5.39 -6.34
CA VAL A 246 -14.30 6.61 -5.71
C VAL A 246 -15.22 7.36 -6.66
N LEU A 247 -14.82 7.58 -7.91
CA LEU A 247 -15.68 8.27 -8.89
C LEU A 247 -16.95 7.47 -9.19
N GLY A 248 -16.84 6.14 -9.26
CA GLY A 248 -18.01 5.27 -9.42
C GLY A 248 -18.99 5.39 -8.26
N ALA A 249 -18.50 5.37 -7.02
CA ALA A 249 -19.34 5.52 -5.83
C ALA A 249 -20.07 6.87 -5.80
N TYR A 250 -19.35 7.97 -6.04
CA TYR A 250 -19.93 9.33 -6.02
C TYR A 250 -20.78 9.68 -7.25
N ALA A 251 -20.65 8.96 -8.36
CA ALA A 251 -21.52 9.14 -9.52
C ALA A 251 -22.89 8.46 -9.35
N LEU A 252 -23.00 7.52 -8.41
CA LEU A 252 -24.21 6.74 -8.12
C LEU A 252 -24.93 7.21 -6.85
N ALA A 253 -24.31 8.08 -6.06
CA ALA A 253 -24.86 8.70 -4.86
C ALA A 253 -25.60 10.00 -5.20
#